data_AF-A0A9D9IDB0-F1
#
_entry.id   AF-A0A9D9IDB0-F1
#
_cell.length_a   1.000
_cell.length_b   1.000
_cell.length_c   1.000
_cell.angle_alpha   90.00
_cell.angle_beta   90.00
_cell.angle_gamma   90.00
#
_symmetry.space_group_name_H-M   'P 1'
#
loop_
_entity.id
_entity.type
_entity.pdbx_description
1 polymer ?
#
loop_
_entity_poly.entity_id
_entity_poly.type
_entity_poly.pdbx_seq_one_letter_code
_entity_poly.pdbx_strand_id
1 'polypeptide(L)'
;MDIRILMTAALMAAALHMPVCLTSAQDDGKSENPQAEAYAEKYDLLLSRLGPDGVGIETLLDKWAAAAPDDIRMLKARFSYYFTKAQRTEVVPKDMKKFMGADPVFTLKDSTGNDVRYFQEIVYDDSLYTLSMGYLDKAIRLDSDRLDLRVLKATSLISYEKESPDMALAYLEKLIDENVLVKGKWKYPGVEVTDTVFRDIVQEYCYTFFNIGSDKSFDAFYDLSVKMLDYYPGTAVFMDNIGSYYLVVKKDEKTALKYYNKVLKKNPEDYIAVKNCVIIARKQKNAKLEKKYLQMLVACTDGTEKAAAEARLKAL
;
A
#
# COMPACT_ATOMS: atom_id res chain seq x y z
N MET A 1 6.86 -20.45 -3.02
CA MET A 1 6.81 -18.98 -3.18
C MET A 1 8.20 -18.44 -2.86
N ASP A 2 8.86 -17.77 -3.81
CA ASP A 2 10.26 -17.39 -3.66
C ASP A 2 10.40 -16.28 -2.60
N ILE A 3 11.13 -16.57 -1.53
CA ILE A 3 11.36 -15.69 -0.37
C ILE A 3 11.97 -14.33 -0.79
N ARG A 4 12.56 -14.26 -1.97
CA ARG A 4 13.11 -13.04 -2.56
C ARG A 4 12.02 -12.03 -2.98
N ILE A 5 10.85 -12.47 -3.44
CA ILE A 5 9.74 -11.57 -3.82
C ILE A 5 9.10 -10.94 -2.57
N LEU A 6 9.02 -11.70 -1.48
CA LEU A 6 8.58 -11.22 -0.17
C LEU A 6 9.53 -10.16 0.42
N MET A 7 10.85 -10.24 0.19
CA MET A 7 11.79 -9.22 0.66
C MET A 7 11.70 -7.91 -0.13
N THR A 8 11.45 -7.96 -1.44
CA THR A 8 11.26 -6.75 -2.26
C THR A 8 9.91 -6.08 -1.99
N ALA A 9 8.86 -6.88 -1.80
CA ALA A 9 7.55 -6.40 -1.37
C ALA A 9 7.58 -5.87 0.09
N ALA A 10 8.35 -6.49 1.00
CA ALA A 10 8.54 -5.96 2.36
C ALA A 10 9.33 -4.65 2.38
N LEU A 11 10.26 -4.42 1.45
CA LEU A 11 10.93 -3.13 1.27
C LEU A 11 9.99 -2.04 0.73
N MET A 12 9.05 -2.38 -0.17
CA MET A 12 8.01 -1.45 -0.64
C MET A 12 6.89 -1.24 0.38
N ALA A 13 6.46 -2.28 1.10
CA ALA A 13 5.47 -2.21 2.17
C ALA A 13 6.02 -1.46 3.40
N ALA A 14 7.32 -1.59 3.69
CA ALA A 14 8.02 -0.74 4.65
C ALA A 14 8.11 0.71 4.16
N ALA A 15 8.18 0.98 2.85
CA ALA A 15 8.09 2.35 2.31
C ALA A 15 6.66 2.93 2.36
N LEU A 16 5.63 2.08 2.35
CA LEU A 16 4.20 2.46 2.52
C LEU A 16 3.79 2.61 4.01
N HIS A 17 4.50 1.96 4.94
CA HIS A 17 4.31 2.08 6.39
C HIS A 17 5.36 2.97 7.08
N MET A 18 6.42 3.36 6.38
CA MET A 18 7.25 4.47 6.81
C MET A 18 6.41 5.74 6.64
N PRO A 19 6.44 6.67 7.61
CA PRO A 19 5.98 8.01 7.33
C PRO A 19 6.68 8.45 6.05
N VAL A 20 5.91 8.90 5.06
CA VAL A 20 6.29 9.44 3.74
C VAL A 20 7.35 10.57 3.82
N CYS A 21 7.88 10.84 5.01
CA CYS A 21 8.57 12.03 5.45
C CYS A 21 10.08 12.03 5.21
N LEU A 22 10.69 10.99 4.65
CA LEU A 22 12.15 10.92 4.46
C LEU A 22 12.52 10.34 3.10
N THR A 23 12.43 11.16 2.04
CA THR A 23 13.07 10.82 0.76
C THR A 23 14.47 11.42 0.73
N SER A 24 15.50 10.58 0.64
CA SER A 24 16.87 11.02 0.39
C SER A 24 16.99 11.54 -1.04
N ALA A 25 17.78 12.60 -1.25
CA ALA A 25 18.08 13.07 -2.60
C ALA A 25 19.00 12.09 -3.35
N GLN A 26 19.81 11.30 -2.62
CA GLN A 26 20.71 10.29 -3.20
C GLN A 26 19.99 9.14 -3.90
N ASP A 27 18.72 8.88 -3.58
CA ASP A 27 17.94 7.80 -4.20
C ASP A 27 17.76 8.01 -5.71
N ASP A 28 17.93 9.24 -6.20
CA ASP A 28 17.72 9.62 -7.61
C ASP A 28 19.00 9.67 -8.46
N GLY A 29 20.14 9.23 -7.91
CA GLY A 29 21.44 9.31 -8.58
C GLY A 29 22.02 10.73 -8.58
N LYS A 30 23.19 10.90 -9.23
CA LYS A 30 23.91 12.18 -9.27
C LYS A 30 23.33 13.12 -10.33
N SER A 31 23.27 14.40 -10.02
CA SER A 31 22.93 15.46 -10.97
C SER A 31 24.12 15.81 -11.85
N GLU A 32 23.84 16.06 -13.13
CA GLU A 32 24.80 16.62 -14.07
C GLU A 32 25.12 18.10 -13.78
N ASN A 33 24.23 18.81 -13.05
CA ASN A 33 24.48 20.14 -12.52
C ASN A 33 25.24 20.03 -11.17
N PRO A 34 26.52 20.45 -11.09
CA PRO A 34 27.33 20.32 -9.87
C PRO A 34 26.82 21.16 -8.70
N GLN A 35 26.18 22.30 -8.99
CA GLN A 35 25.61 23.15 -7.95
C GLN A 35 24.40 22.47 -7.31
N ALA A 36 23.55 21.85 -8.14
CA ALA A 36 22.39 21.10 -7.68
C ALA A 36 22.80 19.84 -6.90
N GLU A 37 23.91 19.19 -7.30
CA GLU A 37 24.51 18.09 -6.55
C GLU A 37 24.98 18.51 -5.16
N ALA A 38 25.68 19.64 -5.05
CA ALA A 38 26.11 20.16 -3.75
C ALA A 38 24.93 20.49 -2.82
N TYR A 39 23.80 20.97 -3.36
CA TYR A 39 22.58 21.17 -2.58
C TYR A 39 21.98 19.85 -2.10
N ALA A 40 21.90 18.83 -2.96
CA ALA A 40 21.41 17.50 -2.61
C ALA A 40 22.24 16.85 -1.50
N GLU A 41 23.56 16.83 -1.63
CA GLU A 41 24.46 16.27 -0.60
C GLU A 41 24.31 16.99 0.75
N LYS A 42 24.17 18.32 0.71
CA LYS A 42 23.96 19.12 1.92
C LYS A 42 22.57 18.88 2.52
N TYR A 43 21.55 18.66 1.70
CA TYR A 43 20.20 18.35 2.16
C TYR A 43 20.19 17.02 2.91
N ASP A 44 20.79 15.97 2.33
CA ASP A 44 20.87 14.65 2.97
C ASP A 44 21.68 14.69 4.28
N LEU A 45 22.74 15.50 4.31
CA LEU A 45 23.50 15.73 5.54
C LEU A 45 22.65 16.41 6.62
N LEU A 46 21.86 17.44 6.28
CA LEU A 46 21.00 18.09 7.26
C LEU A 46 19.87 17.16 7.72
N LEU A 47 19.25 16.45 6.79
CA LEU A 47 18.15 15.52 7.07
C LEU A 47 18.59 14.42 8.04
N SER A 48 19.76 13.81 7.80
CA SER A 48 20.31 12.76 8.68
C SER A 48 20.69 13.25 10.07
N ARG A 49 21.01 14.54 10.23
CA ARG A 49 21.47 15.12 11.51
C ARG A 49 20.34 15.73 12.32
N LEU A 50 19.38 16.35 11.65
CA LEU A 50 18.38 17.22 12.28
C LEU A 50 16.95 16.73 12.09
N GLY A 51 16.72 15.71 11.25
CA GLY A 51 15.38 15.28 10.86
C GLY A 51 14.71 16.28 9.90
N PRO A 52 13.48 15.97 9.45
CA PRO A 52 12.79 16.71 8.38
C PRO A 52 12.39 18.14 8.77
N ASP A 53 12.20 18.39 10.07
CA ASP A 53 11.87 19.71 10.63
C ASP A 53 13.12 20.47 11.15
N GLY A 54 14.31 19.99 10.77
CA GLY A 54 15.59 20.56 11.19
C GLY A 54 15.78 22.02 10.79
N VAL A 55 16.33 22.83 11.71
CA VAL A 55 16.65 24.23 11.46
C VAL A 55 17.60 24.36 10.27
N GLY A 56 17.22 25.19 9.28
CA GLY A 56 18.01 25.45 8.08
C GLY A 56 17.66 24.60 6.87
N ILE A 57 16.80 23.58 6.99
CA ILE A 57 16.30 22.80 5.85
C ILE A 57 15.54 23.71 4.88
N GLU A 58 14.58 24.50 5.38
CA GLU A 58 13.79 25.42 4.53
C GLU A 58 14.68 26.42 3.80
N THR A 59 15.64 27.04 4.49
CA THR A 59 16.59 27.99 3.89
C THR A 59 17.48 27.32 2.84
N LEU A 60 17.89 26.06 3.04
CA LEU A 60 18.64 25.32 2.04
C LEU A 60 17.77 25.08 0.80
N LEU A 61 16.53 24.63 1.00
CA LEU A 61 15.59 24.37 -0.09
C LEU A 61 15.20 25.66 -0.83
N ASP A 62 15.18 26.82 -0.18
CA ASP A 62 14.94 28.12 -0.85
C ASP A 62 16.06 28.43 -1.83
N LYS A 63 17.30 28.26 -1.38
CA LYS A 63 18.49 28.47 -2.19
C LYS A 63 18.59 27.45 -3.33
N TRP A 64 18.27 26.18 -3.05
CA TRP A 64 18.25 25.14 -4.08
C TRP A 64 17.18 25.42 -5.13
N ALA A 65 15.96 25.78 -4.72
CA ALA A 65 14.89 26.15 -5.64
C ALA A 65 15.23 27.38 -6.49
N ALA A 66 15.92 28.38 -5.93
CA ALA A 66 16.36 29.55 -6.68
C ALA A 66 17.45 29.22 -7.71
N ALA A 67 18.35 28.28 -7.40
CA ALA A 67 19.47 27.91 -8.27
C ALA A 67 19.06 26.88 -9.34
N ALA A 68 18.18 25.94 -9.01
CA ALA A 68 17.77 24.83 -9.86
C ALA A 68 16.26 24.53 -9.66
N PRO A 69 15.35 25.41 -10.14
CA PRO A 69 13.92 25.33 -9.86
C PRO A 69 13.21 24.09 -10.41
N ASP A 70 13.83 23.41 -11.38
CA ASP A 70 13.31 22.22 -12.05
C ASP A 70 14.11 20.95 -11.70
N ASP A 71 15.02 21.01 -10.72
CA ASP A 71 15.66 19.80 -10.18
C ASP A 71 14.61 18.92 -9.48
N ILE A 72 14.39 17.72 -10.02
CA ILE A 72 13.41 16.75 -9.48
C ILE A 72 13.72 16.39 -8.02
N ARG A 73 14.99 16.31 -7.62
CA ARG A 73 15.38 15.99 -6.24
C ARG A 73 15.01 17.11 -5.29
N MET A 74 15.17 18.36 -5.74
CA MET A 74 14.71 19.53 -4.99
C MET A 74 13.19 19.52 -4.83
N LEU A 75 12.46 19.23 -5.91
CA LEU A 75 10.99 19.17 -5.88
C LEU A 75 10.49 18.05 -4.95
N LYS A 76 11.11 16.87 -4.97
CA LYS A 76 10.83 15.78 -4.01
C LYS A 76 11.12 16.21 -2.57
N ALA A 77 12.30 16.81 -2.32
CA ALA A 77 12.66 17.31 -1.00
C ALA A 77 11.68 18.37 -0.48
N ARG A 78 11.18 19.26 -1.36
CA ARG A 78 10.13 20.24 -1.04
C ARG A 78 8.79 19.60 -0.75
N PHE A 79 8.39 18.62 -1.55
CA PHE A 79 7.22 17.81 -1.28
C PHE A 79 7.32 17.21 0.13
N SER A 80 8.40 16.50 0.46
CA SER A 80 8.56 15.83 1.76
C SER A 80 8.62 16.81 2.93
N TYR A 81 9.28 17.96 2.77
CA TYR A 81 9.31 19.02 3.77
C TYR A 81 7.90 19.52 4.10
N TYR A 82 7.14 19.95 3.08
CA TYR A 82 5.80 20.47 3.32
C TYR A 82 4.80 19.38 3.70
N PHE A 83 4.97 18.15 3.22
CA PHE A 83 4.13 17.01 3.60
C PHE A 83 4.26 16.73 5.09
N THR A 84 5.49 16.67 5.60
CA THR A 84 5.77 16.46 7.02
C THR A 84 5.21 17.61 7.86
N LYS A 85 5.47 18.86 7.45
CA LYS A 85 5.00 20.06 8.15
C LYS A 85 3.47 20.19 8.16
N ALA A 86 2.79 19.60 7.17
CA ALA A 86 1.33 19.56 7.13
C ALA A 86 0.76 18.62 8.21
N GLN A 87 1.52 17.64 8.70
CA GLN A 87 1.01 16.63 9.61
C GLN A 87 1.03 17.10 11.06
N ARG A 88 -0.07 16.83 11.77
CA ARG A 88 -0.09 16.80 13.24
C ARG A 88 -0.75 15.51 13.71
N THR A 89 -0.27 14.99 14.83
CA THR A 89 -0.88 13.84 15.47
C THR A 89 -1.95 14.30 16.46
N GLU A 90 -3.12 13.66 16.39
CA GLU A 90 -4.19 13.80 17.38
C GLU A 90 -4.54 12.43 17.97
N VAL A 91 -5.09 12.44 19.18
CA VAL A 91 -5.65 11.24 19.82
C VAL A 91 -7.16 11.40 19.87
N VAL A 92 -7.87 10.53 19.16
CA VAL A 92 -9.32 10.64 18.96
C VAL A 92 -10.04 9.42 19.52
N PRO A 93 -11.17 9.63 20.24
CA PRO A 93 -12.02 8.52 20.64
C PRO A 93 -12.81 7.99 19.44
N LYS A 94 -12.88 6.67 19.27
CA LYS A 94 -13.73 6.03 18.25
C LYS A 94 -14.49 4.85 18.85
N ASP A 95 -15.75 4.70 18.44
CA ASP A 95 -16.58 3.55 18.81
C ASP A 95 -16.36 2.36 17.85
N MET A 96 -15.13 1.88 17.80
CA MET A 96 -14.74 0.74 16.98
C MET A 96 -13.51 0.05 17.55
N LYS A 97 -13.39 -1.26 17.30
CA LYS A 97 -12.26 -2.06 17.81
C LYS A 97 -10.97 -1.77 17.05
N LYS A 98 -11.07 -1.43 15.77
CA LYS A 98 -9.97 -1.04 14.90
C LYS A 98 -10.36 0.21 14.14
N PHE A 99 -9.40 1.08 13.90
CA PHE A 99 -9.53 2.27 13.08
C PHE A 99 -8.34 2.32 12.12
N MET A 100 -8.61 2.43 10.82
CA MET A 100 -7.57 2.40 9.78
C MET A 100 -6.63 1.17 9.89
N GLY A 101 -7.19 0.01 10.25
CA GLY A 101 -6.44 -1.23 10.46
C GLY A 101 -5.66 -1.35 11.79
N ALA A 102 -5.50 -0.26 12.53
CA ALA A 102 -4.76 -0.22 13.79
C ALA A 102 -5.64 -0.57 15.00
N ASP A 103 -5.01 -1.14 16.03
CA ASP A 103 -5.59 -1.31 17.37
C ASP A 103 -5.51 0.02 18.15
N PRO A 104 -6.36 0.24 19.17
CA PRO A 104 -6.33 1.46 19.97
C PRO A 104 -5.02 1.58 20.76
N VAL A 105 -4.53 2.81 20.91
CA VAL A 105 -3.33 3.13 21.71
C VAL A 105 -3.62 2.90 23.20
N PHE A 106 -4.82 3.25 23.64
CA PHE A 106 -5.33 2.90 24.98
C PHE A 106 -6.87 2.86 24.99
N THR A 107 -7.42 2.21 26.01
CA THR A 107 -8.87 2.12 26.25
C THR A 107 -9.18 2.58 27.66
N LEU A 108 -10.14 3.49 27.82
CA LEU A 108 -10.64 3.96 29.11
C LEU A 108 -12.08 3.50 29.32
N LYS A 109 -12.56 3.60 30.56
CA LYS A 109 -13.98 3.41 30.88
C LYS A 109 -14.69 4.76 30.97
N ASP A 110 -15.86 4.87 30.36
CA ASP A 110 -16.74 6.01 30.58
C ASP A 110 -17.46 5.92 31.94
N SER A 111 -18.27 6.94 32.23
CA SER A 111 -19.07 7.00 33.48
C SER A 111 -20.09 5.88 33.65
N THR A 112 -20.40 5.13 32.59
CA THR A 112 -21.33 3.99 32.58
C THR A 112 -20.61 2.63 32.56
N GLY A 113 -19.28 2.63 32.54
CA GLY A 113 -18.45 1.43 32.49
C GLY A 113 -18.18 0.87 31.09
N ASN A 114 -18.59 1.59 30.04
CA ASN A 114 -18.33 1.19 28.65
C ASN A 114 -16.89 1.54 28.22
N ASP A 115 -16.34 0.76 27.30
CA ASP A 115 -15.01 1.03 26.72
C ASP A 115 -15.06 2.23 25.78
N VAL A 116 -14.20 3.23 26.01
CA VAL A 116 -13.86 4.28 25.05
C VAL A 116 -12.46 4.03 24.55
N ARG A 117 -12.33 3.78 23.24
CA ARG A 117 -11.07 3.43 22.58
C ARG A 117 -10.47 4.64 21.92
N TYR A 118 -9.19 4.89 22.19
CA TYR A 118 -8.47 6.05 21.70
C TYR A 118 -7.44 5.62 20.66
N PHE A 119 -7.49 6.29 19.50
CA PHE A 119 -6.62 6.00 18.37
C PHE A 119 -5.77 7.23 18.06
N GLN A 120 -4.55 6.97 17.58
CA GLN A 120 -3.72 8.01 17.01
C GLN A 120 -4.17 8.27 15.57
N GLU A 121 -4.42 9.53 15.23
CA GLU A 121 -4.81 9.96 13.89
C GLU A 121 -3.86 11.06 13.43
N ILE A 122 -3.39 10.98 12.19
CA ILE A 122 -2.68 12.09 11.56
C ILE A 122 -3.72 12.99 10.91
N VAL A 123 -3.71 14.28 11.22
CA VAL A 123 -4.53 15.28 10.52
C VAL A 123 -3.60 16.27 9.81
N TYR A 124 -4.12 16.86 8.74
CA TYR A 124 -3.32 17.65 7.82
C TYR A 124 -3.75 19.13 7.85
N ASP A 125 -2.76 20.03 7.76
CA ASP A 125 -2.98 21.40 7.29
C ASP A 125 -3.18 21.38 5.77
N ASP A 126 -4.39 21.70 5.32
CA ASP A 126 -4.77 21.62 3.90
C ASP A 126 -3.92 22.53 3.00
N SER A 127 -3.47 23.68 3.50
CA SER A 127 -2.67 24.62 2.71
C SER A 127 -1.26 24.07 2.49
N LEU A 128 -0.64 23.52 3.53
CA LEU A 128 0.68 22.89 3.44
C LEU A 128 0.64 21.58 2.64
N TYR A 129 -0.42 20.78 2.81
CA TYR A 129 -0.63 19.58 2.01
C TYR A 129 -0.77 19.91 0.52
N THR A 130 -1.61 20.89 0.18
CA THR A 130 -1.80 21.34 -1.21
C THR A 130 -0.49 21.86 -1.80
N LEU A 131 0.27 22.64 -1.03
CA LEU A 131 1.58 23.14 -1.44
C LEU A 131 2.56 22.00 -1.71
N SER A 132 2.62 21.01 -0.81
CA SER A 132 3.42 19.80 -0.97
C SER A 132 3.08 19.06 -2.27
N MET A 133 1.79 18.78 -2.50
CA MET A 133 1.31 18.11 -3.70
C MET A 133 1.64 18.87 -4.98
N GLY A 134 1.64 20.21 -4.94
CA GLY A 134 2.05 21.05 -6.07
C GLY A 134 3.50 20.82 -6.52
N TYR A 135 4.43 20.61 -5.57
CA TYR A 135 5.82 20.27 -5.88
C TYR A 135 5.96 18.86 -6.49
N LEU A 136 5.26 17.88 -5.91
CA LEU A 136 5.26 16.51 -6.44
C LEU A 136 4.66 16.45 -7.85
N ASP A 137 3.57 17.17 -8.09
CA ASP A 137 2.96 17.27 -9.41
C ASP A 137 3.89 17.96 -10.42
N LYS A 138 4.67 18.95 -10.00
CA LYS A 138 5.71 19.54 -10.86
C LYS A 138 6.79 18.51 -11.20
N ALA A 139 7.27 17.73 -10.23
CA ALA A 139 8.26 16.69 -10.46
C ALA A 139 7.74 15.63 -11.45
N ILE A 140 6.49 15.17 -11.27
CA ILE A 140 5.84 14.21 -12.19
C ILE A 140 5.70 14.78 -13.60
N ARG A 141 5.41 16.09 -13.76
CA ARG A 141 5.34 16.70 -15.09
C ARG A 141 6.69 16.77 -15.79
N LEU A 142 7.78 16.93 -15.05
CA LEU A 142 9.13 17.04 -15.61
C LEU A 142 9.70 15.68 -16.04
N ASP A 143 9.36 14.60 -15.33
CA ASP A 143 9.70 13.23 -15.72
C ASP A 143 8.50 12.30 -15.46
N SER A 144 7.61 12.22 -16.47
CA SER A 144 6.32 11.52 -16.40
C SER A 144 6.45 10.02 -16.15
N ASP A 145 7.60 9.45 -16.49
CA ASP A 145 7.87 8.02 -16.48
C ASP A 145 8.42 7.55 -15.12
N ARG A 146 8.56 8.45 -14.13
CA ARG A 146 9.03 8.14 -12.78
C ARG A 146 7.94 7.50 -11.94
N LEU A 147 7.93 6.17 -11.87
CA LEU A 147 6.94 5.42 -11.09
C LEU A 147 7.10 5.65 -9.59
N ASP A 148 8.31 5.89 -9.07
CA ASP A 148 8.50 6.23 -7.66
C ASP A 148 7.76 7.52 -7.26
N LEU A 149 7.72 8.53 -8.14
CA LEU A 149 6.92 9.74 -7.91
C LEU A 149 5.42 9.46 -7.95
N ARG A 150 4.98 8.55 -8.83
CA ARG A 150 3.57 8.14 -8.92
C ARG A 150 3.13 7.40 -7.67
N VAL A 151 3.97 6.48 -7.19
CA VAL A 151 3.79 5.74 -5.92
C VAL A 151 3.71 6.73 -4.76
N LEU A 152 4.65 7.69 -4.69
CA LEU A 152 4.65 8.73 -3.66
C LEU A 152 3.34 9.52 -3.64
N LYS A 153 2.82 9.89 -4.81
CA LYS A 153 1.54 10.59 -4.94
C LYS A 153 0.36 9.75 -4.48
N ALA A 154 0.26 8.49 -4.93
CA ALA A 154 -0.81 7.60 -4.51
C ALA A 154 -0.81 7.40 -2.98
N THR A 155 0.35 7.13 -2.38
CA THR A 155 0.48 6.97 -0.92
C THR A 155 0.10 8.24 -0.16
N SER A 156 0.47 9.42 -0.68
CA SER A 156 0.13 10.72 -0.09
C SER A 156 -1.37 10.99 -0.11
N LEU A 157 -2.07 10.60 -1.18
CA LEU A 157 -3.52 10.70 -1.27
C LEU A 157 -4.20 9.78 -0.26
N ILE A 158 -3.78 8.50 -0.18
CA ILE A 158 -4.34 7.53 0.78
C ILE A 158 -4.19 8.04 2.22
N SER A 159 -3.00 8.54 2.57
CA SER A 159 -2.73 9.04 3.91
C SER A 159 -3.60 10.25 4.28
N TYR A 160 -3.86 11.13 3.32
CA TYR A 160 -4.72 12.31 3.51
C TYR A 160 -6.21 11.93 3.61
N GLU A 161 -6.67 11.04 2.74
CA GLU A 161 -8.08 10.66 2.59
C GLU A 161 -8.59 9.65 3.61
N LYS A 162 -7.69 8.86 4.22
CA LYS A 162 -7.99 7.91 5.29
C LYS A 162 -9.08 6.91 4.87
N GLU A 163 -10.25 6.97 5.48
CA GLU A 163 -11.36 6.05 5.22
C GLU A 163 -12.15 6.33 3.93
N SER A 164 -11.85 7.43 3.22
CA SER A 164 -12.53 7.83 1.97
C SER A 164 -11.55 7.97 0.79
N PRO A 165 -10.98 6.87 0.27
CA PRO A 165 -9.87 6.88 -0.69
C PRO A 165 -10.29 7.24 -2.14
N ASP A 166 -11.24 8.16 -2.31
CA ASP A 166 -11.89 8.44 -3.60
C ASP A 166 -10.88 9.03 -4.63
N MET A 167 -10.03 9.96 -4.22
CA MET A 167 -8.97 10.54 -5.07
C MET A 167 -7.83 9.55 -5.30
N ALA A 168 -7.43 8.80 -4.28
CA ALA A 168 -6.39 7.79 -4.38
C ALA A 168 -6.79 6.68 -5.36
N LEU A 169 -8.03 6.19 -5.27
CA LEU A 169 -8.57 5.20 -6.20
C LEU A 169 -8.57 5.75 -7.63
N ALA A 170 -9.17 6.93 -7.85
CA ALA A 170 -9.22 7.54 -9.18
C ALA A 170 -7.82 7.76 -9.78
N TYR A 171 -6.84 8.13 -8.95
CA TYR A 171 -5.47 8.29 -9.37
C TYR A 171 -4.81 6.95 -9.74
N LEU A 172 -5.01 5.90 -8.94
CA LEU A 172 -4.47 4.56 -9.19
C LEU A 172 -5.09 3.91 -10.43
N GLU A 173 -6.40 4.05 -10.65
CA GLU A 173 -7.05 3.56 -11.87
C GLU A 173 -6.48 4.22 -13.12
N LYS A 174 -6.25 5.54 -13.06
CA LYS A 174 -5.59 6.26 -14.15
C LYS A 174 -4.15 5.81 -14.35
N LEU A 175 -3.41 5.54 -13.27
CA LEU A 175 -2.04 5.02 -13.36
C LEU A 175 -1.99 3.64 -14.02
N ILE A 176 -2.97 2.77 -13.76
CA ILE A 176 -3.12 1.48 -14.44
C ILE A 176 -3.38 1.68 -15.94
N ASP A 177 -4.26 2.61 -16.29
CA ASP A 177 -4.52 2.95 -17.70
C ASP A 177 -3.26 3.47 -18.40
N GLU A 178 -2.52 4.36 -17.74
CA GLU A 178 -1.23 4.87 -18.22
C GLU A 178 -0.21 3.74 -18.43
N ASN A 179 -0.11 2.80 -17.47
CA ASN A 179 0.81 1.67 -17.56
C ASN A 179 0.60 0.81 -18.82
N VAL A 180 -0.66 0.57 -19.18
CA VAL A 180 -1.03 -0.19 -20.39
C VAL A 180 -0.66 0.57 -21.66
N LEU A 181 -0.86 1.89 -21.67
CA LEU A 181 -0.53 2.75 -22.82
C LEU A 181 0.99 2.82 -23.06
N VAL A 182 1.77 3.01 -22.01
CA VAL A 182 3.24 3.13 -22.11
C VAL A 182 3.95 1.77 -22.14
N LYS A 183 3.20 0.66 -21.98
CA LYS A 183 3.69 -0.72 -21.91
C LYS A 183 4.75 -0.90 -20.82
N GLY A 184 4.48 -0.37 -19.63
CA GLY A 184 5.32 -0.58 -18.45
C GLY A 184 6.73 0.04 -18.52
N LYS A 185 6.97 1.02 -19.40
CA LYS A 185 8.26 1.75 -19.52
C LYS A 185 8.50 2.73 -18.38
N TRP A 186 8.31 2.26 -17.16
CA TRP A 186 8.49 3.03 -15.95
C TRP A 186 9.96 3.04 -15.53
N LYS A 187 10.38 4.15 -14.94
CA LYS A 187 11.63 4.32 -14.23
C LYS A 187 11.35 4.24 -12.74
N TYR A 188 12.10 3.41 -12.04
CA TYR A 188 12.14 3.38 -10.58
C TYR A 188 13.60 3.27 -10.16
N PRO A 189 14.12 4.15 -9.28
CA PRO A 189 15.53 4.13 -8.96
C PRO A 189 16.00 2.80 -8.37
N GLY A 190 17.06 2.23 -8.95
CA GLY A 190 17.63 0.95 -8.51
C GLY A 190 16.79 -0.29 -8.83
N VAL A 191 15.65 -0.15 -9.53
CA VAL A 191 14.73 -1.26 -9.79
C VAL A 191 14.33 -1.28 -11.27
N GLU A 192 14.51 -2.43 -11.92
CA GLU A 192 13.91 -2.68 -13.22
C GLU A 192 12.40 -2.91 -13.05
N VAL A 193 11.59 -2.00 -13.58
CA VAL A 193 10.14 -2.12 -13.50
C VAL A 193 9.64 -3.05 -14.58
N THR A 194 9.40 -4.30 -14.20
CA THR A 194 8.69 -5.27 -15.05
C THR A 194 7.18 -5.16 -14.84
N ASP A 195 6.38 -5.74 -15.75
CA ASP A 195 4.93 -5.88 -15.56
C ASP A 195 4.59 -6.57 -14.23
N THR A 196 5.40 -7.52 -13.78
CA THR A 196 5.20 -8.18 -12.49
C THR A 196 5.40 -7.20 -11.33
N VAL A 197 6.47 -6.40 -11.36
CA VAL A 197 6.74 -5.39 -10.35
C VAL A 197 5.59 -4.36 -10.28
N PHE A 198 5.08 -3.90 -11.42
CA PHE A 198 3.95 -2.98 -11.43
C PHE A 198 2.69 -3.61 -10.82
N ARG A 199 2.38 -4.85 -11.17
CA ARG A 199 1.22 -5.57 -10.57
C ARG A 199 1.39 -5.75 -9.07
N ASP A 200 2.59 -6.05 -8.60
CA ASP A 200 2.88 -6.19 -7.17
C ASP A 200 2.68 -4.85 -6.44
N ILE A 201 3.11 -3.73 -7.03
CA ILE A 201 2.83 -2.38 -6.49
C ILE A 201 1.32 -2.12 -6.37
N VAL A 202 0.53 -2.44 -7.40
CA VAL A 202 -0.93 -2.26 -7.35
C VAL A 202 -1.57 -3.18 -6.30
N GLN A 203 -1.06 -4.39 -6.14
CA GLN A 203 -1.51 -5.32 -5.12
C GLN A 203 -1.27 -4.78 -3.71
N GLU A 204 -0.16 -4.09 -3.45
CA GLU A 204 0.08 -3.44 -2.16
C GLU A 204 -0.99 -2.39 -1.86
N TYR A 205 -1.42 -1.60 -2.84
CA TYR A 205 -2.53 -0.65 -2.65
C TYR A 205 -3.87 -1.33 -2.41
N CYS A 206 -4.14 -2.47 -3.08
CA CYS A 206 -5.30 -3.30 -2.78
C CYS A 206 -5.27 -3.73 -1.31
N TYR A 207 -4.12 -4.22 -0.83
CA TYR A 207 -3.95 -4.62 0.56
C TYR A 207 -4.14 -3.44 1.53
N THR A 208 -3.60 -2.27 1.23
CA THR A 208 -3.81 -1.05 2.02
C THR A 208 -5.30 -0.70 2.13
N PHE A 209 -6.03 -0.69 1.01
CA PHE A 209 -7.47 -0.42 1.01
C PHE A 209 -8.27 -1.45 1.82
N PHE A 210 -7.92 -2.73 1.72
CA PHE A 210 -8.54 -3.77 2.53
C PHE A 210 -8.27 -3.58 4.03
N ASN A 211 -7.05 -3.20 4.40
CA ASN A 211 -6.64 -3.02 5.79
C ASN A 211 -7.26 -1.80 6.47
N ILE A 212 -7.54 -0.71 5.73
CA ILE A 212 -8.23 0.47 6.28
C ILE A 212 -9.55 0.06 6.96
N GLY A 213 -10.27 -0.89 6.35
CA GLY A 213 -11.41 -1.56 6.96
C GLY A 213 -12.69 -0.74 7.02
N SER A 214 -12.85 0.27 6.15
CA SER A 214 -14.09 1.02 5.97
C SER A 214 -14.87 0.48 4.76
N ASP A 215 -16.18 0.76 4.69
CA ASP A 215 -17.00 0.32 3.54
C ASP A 215 -16.45 0.87 2.22
N LYS A 216 -16.08 2.15 2.19
CA LYS A 216 -15.48 2.79 1.00
C LYS A 216 -14.11 2.18 0.65
N SER A 217 -13.28 1.86 1.64
CA SER A 217 -11.97 1.26 1.36
C SER A 217 -12.12 -0.17 0.84
N PHE A 218 -13.12 -0.92 1.29
CA PHE A 218 -13.44 -2.22 0.71
C PHE A 218 -13.94 -2.13 -0.73
N ASP A 219 -14.73 -1.12 -1.06
CA ASP A 219 -15.16 -0.88 -2.45
C ASP A 219 -13.95 -0.50 -3.32
N ALA A 220 -13.05 0.38 -2.85
CA ALA A 220 -11.81 0.69 -3.56
C ALA A 220 -10.89 -0.53 -3.76
N PHE A 221 -10.79 -1.42 -2.77
CA PHE A 221 -10.09 -2.70 -2.89
C PHE A 221 -10.66 -3.58 -4.02
N TYR A 222 -11.99 -3.65 -4.10
CA TYR A 222 -12.70 -4.39 -5.12
C TYR A 222 -12.50 -3.76 -6.51
N ASP A 223 -12.75 -2.47 -6.65
CA ASP A 223 -12.71 -1.74 -7.91
C ASP A 223 -11.30 -1.78 -8.51
N LEU A 224 -10.26 -1.56 -7.70
CA LEU A 224 -8.87 -1.65 -8.15
C LEU A 224 -8.51 -3.08 -8.61
N SER A 225 -9.02 -4.10 -7.92
CA SER A 225 -8.80 -5.50 -8.32
C SER A 225 -9.52 -5.86 -9.62
N VAL A 226 -10.73 -5.33 -9.84
CA VAL A 226 -11.48 -5.48 -11.10
C VAL A 226 -10.74 -4.80 -12.24
N LYS A 227 -10.31 -3.54 -12.05
CA LYS A 227 -9.55 -2.77 -13.03
C LYS A 227 -8.29 -3.52 -13.50
N MET A 228 -7.58 -4.15 -12.56
CA MET A 228 -6.41 -4.97 -12.92
C MET A 228 -6.77 -6.23 -13.72
N LEU A 229 -7.92 -6.86 -13.46
CA LEU A 229 -8.35 -8.02 -14.23
C LEU A 229 -8.85 -7.68 -15.63
N ASP A 230 -9.30 -6.44 -15.88
CA ASP A 230 -9.66 -5.98 -17.22
C ASP A 230 -8.45 -6.01 -18.17
N TYR A 231 -7.26 -5.65 -17.66
CA TYR A 231 -6.02 -5.66 -18.42
C TYR A 231 -5.21 -6.96 -18.29
N TYR A 232 -5.34 -7.66 -17.16
CA TYR A 232 -4.60 -8.87 -16.87
C TYR A 232 -5.55 -10.03 -16.51
N PRO A 233 -6.37 -10.53 -17.48
CA PRO A 233 -7.41 -11.52 -17.25
C PRO A 233 -6.82 -12.90 -16.99
N GLY A 234 -6.38 -13.14 -15.77
CA GLY A 234 -5.76 -14.41 -15.39
C GLY A 234 -4.83 -14.36 -14.20
N THR A 235 -4.54 -13.15 -13.72
CA THR A 235 -3.73 -12.93 -12.52
C THR A 235 -4.44 -13.48 -11.30
N ALA A 236 -3.86 -14.50 -10.66
CA ALA A 236 -4.44 -15.17 -9.50
C ALA A 236 -4.71 -14.19 -8.35
N VAL A 237 -3.74 -13.33 -8.02
CA VAL A 237 -3.84 -12.44 -6.85
C VAL A 237 -5.06 -11.51 -6.90
N PHE A 238 -5.37 -10.91 -8.05
CA PHE A 238 -6.55 -10.05 -8.18
C PHE A 238 -7.88 -10.84 -8.20
N MET A 239 -7.86 -12.10 -8.64
CA MET A 239 -9.03 -12.98 -8.49
C MET A 239 -9.25 -13.38 -7.03
N ASP A 240 -8.18 -13.63 -6.28
CA ASP A 240 -8.24 -13.91 -4.84
C ASP A 240 -8.70 -12.70 -4.04
N ASN A 241 -8.30 -11.49 -4.44
CA ASN A 241 -8.81 -10.26 -3.86
C ASN A 241 -10.33 -10.17 -4.00
N ILE A 242 -10.87 -10.38 -5.21
CA ILE A 242 -12.32 -10.38 -5.43
C ILE A 242 -12.99 -11.49 -4.61
N GLY A 243 -12.39 -12.68 -4.53
CA GLY A 243 -12.84 -13.75 -3.65
C GLY A 243 -12.91 -13.32 -2.18
N SER A 244 -11.90 -12.57 -1.72
CA SER A 244 -11.80 -12.07 -0.35
C SER A 244 -12.85 -11.00 -0.05
N TYR A 245 -13.11 -10.09 -1.00
CA TYR A 245 -14.21 -9.12 -0.91
C TYR A 245 -15.56 -9.81 -0.73
N TYR A 246 -15.87 -10.80 -1.57
CA TYR A 246 -17.13 -11.55 -1.42
C TYR A 246 -17.21 -12.31 -0.09
N LEU A 247 -16.10 -12.92 0.36
CA LEU A 247 -16.07 -13.70 1.59
C LEU A 247 -16.24 -12.83 2.84
N VAL A 248 -15.51 -11.72 2.92
CA VAL A 248 -15.39 -10.91 4.13
C VAL A 248 -16.43 -9.80 4.17
N VAL A 249 -16.59 -9.07 3.07
CA VAL A 249 -17.42 -7.85 2.99
C VAL A 249 -18.86 -8.22 2.68
N LYS A 250 -19.10 -8.92 1.56
CA LYS A 250 -20.46 -9.32 1.17
C LYS A 250 -20.98 -10.55 1.90
N LYS A 251 -20.12 -11.29 2.61
CA LYS A 251 -20.44 -12.55 3.30
C LYS A 251 -21.10 -13.58 2.36
N ASP A 252 -20.76 -13.53 1.07
CA ASP A 252 -21.24 -14.44 0.02
C ASP A 252 -20.18 -15.51 -0.25
N GLU A 253 -20.24 -16.57 0.55
CA GLU A 253 -19.34 -17.71 0.46
C GLU A 253 -19.43 -18.43 -0.88
N LYS A 254 -20.64 -18.47 -1.48
CA LYS A 254 -20.87 -19.16 -2.76
C LYS A 254 -20.12 -18.45 -3.87
N THR A 255 -20.19 -17.12 -3.92
CA THR A 255 -19.48 -16.33 -4.92
C THR A 255 -17.98 -16.32 -4.66
N ALA A 256 -17.55 -16.15 -3.40
CA ALA A 256 -16.14 -16.27 -3.04
C ALA A 256 -15.52 -17.60 -3.50
N LEU A 257 -16.19 -18.72 -3.23
CA LEU A 257 -15.75 -20.06 -3.62
C LEU A 257 -15.66 -20.22 -5.15
N LYS A 258 -16.49 -19.52 -5.94
CA LYS A 258 -16.36 -19.52 -7.41
C LYS A 258 -15.05 -18.87 -7.85
N TYR A 259 -14.65 -17.75 -7.25
CA TYR A 259 -13.41 -17.06 -7.59
C TYR A 259 -12.19 -17.89 -7.18
N TYR A 260 -12.13 -18.38 -5.94
CA TYR A 260 -11.02 -19.25 -5.51
C TYR A 260 -10.91 -20.51 -6.37
N ASN A 261 -12.02 -21.16 -6.73
CA ASN A 261 -11.95 -22.31 -7.64
C ASN A 261 -11.51 -21.95 -9.07
N LYS A 262 -11.71 -20.71 -9.55
CA LYS A 262 -11.11 -20.26 -10.83
C LYS A 262 -9.60 -20.17 -10.72
N VAL A 263 -9.08 -19.67 -9.60
CA VAL A 263 -7.64 -19.64 -9.31
C VAL A 263 -7.09 -21.06 -9.22
N LEU A 264 -7.69 -21.92 -8.40
CA LEU A 264 -7.24 -23.31 -8.17
C LEU A 264 -7.29 -24.20 -9.43
N LYS A 265 -8.11 -23.86 -10.42
CA LYS A 265 -8.08 -24.54 -11.74
C LYS A 265 -6.80 -24.27 -12.52
N LYS A 266 -6.19 -23.10 -12.32
CA LYS A 266 -4.95 -22.68 -13.01
C LYS A 266 -3.72 -22.98 -12.15
N ASN A 267 -3.83 -22.74 -10.86
CA ASN A 267 -2.79 -22.98 -9.87
C ASN A 267 -3.37 -23.77 -8.68
N PRO A 268 -3.35 -25.11 -8.71
CA PRO A 268 -3.90 -25.93 -7.63
C PRO A 268 -3.20 -25.75 -6.27
N GLU A 269 -1.99 -25.21 -6.26
CA GLU A 269 -1.17 -24.96 -5.07
C GLU A 269 -1.24 -23.50 -4.60
N ASP A 270 -2.19 -22.72 -5.11
CA ASP A 270 -2.37 -21.34 -4.67
C ASP A 270 -2.77 -21.29 -3.20
N TYR A 271 -1.82 -20.90 -2.36
CA TYR A 271 -1.96 -20.89 -0.91
C TYR A 271 -3.15 -20.06 -0.44
N ILE A 272 -3.34 -18.87 -1.01
CA ILE A 272 -4.38 -17.92 -0.60
C ILE A 272 -5.76 -18.52 -0.93
N ALA A 273 -5.93 -18.99 -2.16
CA ALA A 273 -7.18 -19.61 -2.60
C ALA A 273 -7.50 -20.88 -1.79
N VAL A 274 -6.51 -21.76 -1.55
CA VAL A 274 -6.68 -22.99 -0.76
C VAL A 274 -7.08 -22.67 0.67
N LYS A 275 -6.36 -21.75 1.34
CA LYS A 275 -6.62 -21.38 2.73
C LYS A 275 -8.01 -20.79 2.91
N ASN A 276 -8.43 -19.90 2.02
CA ASN A 276 -9.78 -19.34 2.06
C ASN A 276 -10.87 -20.38 1.76
N CYS A 277 -10.61 -21.35 0.88
CA CYS A 277 -11.52 -22.47 0.66
C CYS A 277 -11.69 -23.37 1.92
N VAL A 278 -10.62 -23.60 2.70
CA VAL A 278 -10.71 -24.30 4.00
C VAL A 278 -11.59 -23.51 4.98
N ILE A 279 -11.42 -22.19 5.06
CA ILE A 279 -12.24 -21.31 5.92
C ILE A 279 -13.72 -21.42 5.55
N ILE A 280 -14.05 -21.34 4.26
CA ILE A 280 -15.43 -21.48 3.76
C ILE A 280 -15.99 -22.87 4.14
N ALA A 281 -15.25 -23.94 3.88
CA ALA A 281 -15.71 -25.30 4.18
C ALA A 281 -16.02 -25.50 5.67
N ARG A 282 -15.21 -24.90 6.56
CA ARG A 282 -15.43 -24.92 8.01
C ARG A 282 -16.68 -24.13 8.41
N LYS A 283 -16.86 -22.91 7.88
CA LYS A 283 -18.07 -22.11 8.14
C LYS A 283 -19.35 -22.85 7.74
N GLN A 284 -19.30 -23.56 6.60
CA GLN A 284 -20.40 -24.37 6.09
C GLN A 284 -20.58 -25.70 6.82
N LYS A 285 -19.68 -26.06 7.75
CA LYS A 285 -19.62 -27.40 8.37
C LYS A 285 -19.61 -28.53 7.34
N ASN A 286 -19.00 -28.30 6.17
CA ASN A 286 -18.97 -29.25 5.07
C ASN A 286 -17.71 -30.10 5.14
N ALA A 287 -17.77 -31.21 5.88
CA ALA A 287 -16.61 -32.10 6.12
C ALA A 287 -15.99 -32.64 4.82
N LYS A 288 -16.80 -32.94 3.80
CA LYS A 288 -16.31 -33.42 2.49
C LYS A 288 -15.47 -32.35 1.80
N LEU A 289 -15.95 -31.11 1.81
CA LEU A 289 -15.25 -29.98 1.21
C LEU A 289 -14.01 -29.59 2.02
N GLU A 290 -14.10 -29.64 3.35
CA GLU A 290 -12.99 -29.36 4.25
C GLU A 290 -11.86 -30.36 4.02
N LYS A 291 -12.18 -31.67 3.96
CA LYS A 291 -11.21 -32.72 3.66
C LYS A 291 -10.49 -32.49 2.33
N LYS A 292 -11.24 -32.14 1.27
CA LYS A 292 -10.66 -31.84 -0.05
C LYS A 292 -9.64 -30.70 0.05
N TYR A 293 -10.02 -29.56 0.63
CA TYR A 293 -9.14 -28.39 0.65
C TYR A 293 -8.01 -28.50 1.67
N LEU A 294 -8.17 -29.25 2.76
CA LEU A 294 -7.08 -29.52 3.68
C LEU A 294 -5.99 -30.40 3.04
N GLN A 295 -6.36 -31.36 2.18
CA GLN A 295 -5.37 -32.12 1.41
C GLN A 295 -4.54 -31.22 0.49
N MET A 296 -5.20 -30.24 -0.16
CA MET A 296 -4.51 -29.22 -0.95
C MET A 296 -3.62 -28.33 -0.07
N LEU A 297 -4.10 -27.94 1.12
CA LEU A 297 -3.33 -27.10 2.05
C LEU A 297 -2.04 -27.80 2.50
N VAL A 298 -2.11 -29.09 2.82
CA VAL A 298 -0.93 -29.92 3.16
C VAL A 298 0.08 -29.99 2.02
N ALA A 299 -0.37 -29.92 0.76
CA ALA A 299 0.50 -29.96 -0.41
C ALA A 299 1.22 -28.63 -0.64
N CYS A 300 0.57 -27.49 -0.36
CA CYS A 300 1.11 -26.16 -0.66
C CYS A 300 1.72 -25.42 0.55
N THR A 301 1.85 -26.07 1.71
CA THR A 301 2.38 -25.45 2.94
C THR A 301 3.40 -26.37 3.63
N ASP A 302 4.20 -25.82 4.53
CA ASP A 302 5.16 -26.54 5.37
C ASP A 302 4.98 -26.22 6.87
N GLY A 303 5.90 -26.74 7.69
CA GLY A 303 6.02 -26.41 9.11
C GLY A 303 4.75 -26.66 9.94
N THR A 304 4.41 -25.69 10.78
CA THR A 304 3.32 -25.78 11.76
C THR A 304 1.95 -25.81 11.10
N GLU A 305 1.75 -25.08 9.99
CA GLU A 305 0.48 -25.06 9.27
C GLU A 305 0.20 -26.40 8.60
N LYS A 306 1.23 -27.06 8.05
CA LYS A 306 1.11 -28.41 7.48
C LYS A 306 0.72 -29.41 8.56
N ALA A 307 1.42 -29.41 9.69
CA ALA A 307 1.13 -30.30 10.82
C ALA A 307 -0.29 -30.09 11.36
N ALA A 308 -0.75 -28.85 11.45
CA ALA A 308 -2.11 -28.52 11.88
C ALA A 308 -3.18 -29.00 10.88
N ALA A 309 -2.92 -28.85 9.57
CA ALA A 309 -3.81 -29.34 8.52
C ALA A 309 -3.90 -30.88 8.51
N GLU A 310 -2.78 -31.58 8.68
CA GLU A 310 -2.72 -33.04 8.79
C GLU A 310 -3.43 -33.55 10.05
N ALA A 311 -3.25 -32.89 11.20
CA ALA A 311 -3.95 -33.23 12.43
C ALA A 311 -5.46 -33.06 12.26
N ARG A 312 -5.91 -31.99 11.61
CA ARG A 312 -7.33 -31.78 11.32
C ARG A 312 -7.89 -32.83 10.38
N LEU A 313 -7.15 -33.23 9.34
CA LEU A 313 -7.54 -34.28 8.41
C LEU A 313 -7.77 -35.63 9.10
N LYS A 314 -6.97 -35.95 10.12
CA LYS A 314 -7.13 -37.19 10.92
C LYS A 314 -8.37 -37.15 11.83
N ALA A 315 -8.85 -35.96 12.18
CA ALA A 315 -9.99 -35.76 13.07
C ALA A 315 -11.34 -35.60 12.34
N LEU A 316 -11.34 -35.59 11.00
CA LEU A 316 -12.52 -35.47 10.13
C LEU A 316 -13.01 -36.84 9.65
#